data_AF-A0A7C8BUQ3-F1
#
_entry.id   AF-A0A7C8BUQ3-F1
#
_cell.length_a   1.000
_cell.length_b   1.000
_cell.length_c   1.000
_cell.angle_alpha   90.00
_cell.angle_beta   90.00
_cell.angle_gamma   90.00
#
_symmetry.space_group_name_H-M   'P 1'
#
loop_
_entity.id
_entity.type
_entity.pdbx_description
1 polymer ?
#
loop_
_entity_poly.entity_id
_entity_poly.type
_entity_poly.pdbx_seq_one_letter_code
_entity_poly.pdbx_strand_id
1 'polypeptide(L)'
;MAADDIPAVECALFQQVMRKLKITWDDDETAHRVRDELIPNAEEDLRFRLGIPEAAEFTFTTPGAENILLENHCWYANYDALEEFYEAYFDLIEECRRKWEVIQYALEKKAQGPDAR
;
A
#
# COMPACT_ATOMS: atom_id res chain seq x y z
N MET A 1 20.51 -12.20 -9.94
CA MET A 1 19.58 -11.75 -11.00
C MET A 1 20.02 -10.35 -11.40
N ALA A 2 20.13 -10.07 -12.70
CA ALA A 2 20.55 -8.75 -13.19
C ALA A 2 19.48 -7.70 -12.87
N ALA A 3 19.90 -6.50 -12.51
CA ALA A 3 19.04 -5.38 -12.08
C ALA A 3 18.14 -4.79 -13.20
N ASP A 4 18.11 -5.41 -14.38
CA ASP A 4 17.55 -4.82 -15.61
C ASP A 4 16.07 -5.20 -15.90
N ASP A 5 15.42 -5.98 -15.03
CA ASP A 5 14.02 -6.41 -15.22
C ASP A 5 13.10 -6.08 -14.03
N ILE A 6 13.38 -5.01 -13.28
CA ILE A 6 12.40 -4.49 -12.30
C ILE A 6 11.38 -3.62 -13.05
N PRO A 7 10.07 -3.94 -13.05
CA PRO A 7 9.05 -3.12 -13.69
C PRO A 7 9.14 -1.66 -13.24
N ALA A 8 9.04 -0.70 -14.17
CA ALA A 8 9.15 0.73 -13.89
C ALA A 8 8.19 1.23 -12.78
N VAL A 9 7.09 0.51 -12.54
CA VAL A 9 6.08 0.79 -11.51
C VAL A 9 6.56 0.42 -10.10
N GLU A 10 7.24 -0.72 -9.92
CA GLU A 10 7.88 -1.10 -8.65
C GLU A 10 9.02 -0.14 -8.31
N CYS A 11 9.73 0.34 -9.32
CA CYS A 11 10.73 1.39 -9.17
C CYS A 11 10.12 2.69 -8.62
N ALA A 12 8.89 3.05 -9.02
CA ALA A 12 8.25 4.28 -8.58
C ALA A 12 7.89 4.27 -7.08
N LEU A 13 7.28 3.18 -6.58
CA LEU A 13 6.89 3.04 -5.18
C LEU A 13 8.11 2.91 -4.27
N PHE A 14 9.08 2.08 -4.67
CA PHE A 14 10.36 1.96 -3.96
C PHE A 14 11.02 3.33 -3.78
N GLN A 15 11.08 4.13 -4.86
CA GLN A 15 11.67 5.46 -4.80
C GLN A 15 10.84 6.46 -3.96
N GLN A 16 9.52 6.33 -3.92
CA GLN A 16 8.67 7.13 -3.01
C GLN A 16 9.03 6.83 -1.54
N VAL A 17 9.09 5.55 -1.18
CA VAL A 17 9.40 5.12 0.19
C VAL A 17 10.83 5.47 0.58
N MET A 18 11.82 5.27 -0.30
CA MET A 18 13.21 5.68 -0.05
C MET A 18 13.31 7.18 0.26
N ARG A 19 12.62 8.03 -0.52
CA ARG A 19 12.54 9.47 -0.27
C ARG A 19 11.84 9.79 1.05
N LYS A 20 10.75 9.10 1.36
CA LYS A 20 10.00 9.26 2.61
C LYS A 20 10.86 8.94 3.84
N LEU A 21 11.66 7.87 3.75
CA LEU A 21 12.63 7.44 4.77
C LEU A 21 13.87 8.34 4.83
N LYS A 22 14.02 9.28 3.89
CA LYS A 22 15.19 10.16 3.74
C LYS A 22 16.49 9.37 3.54
N ILE A 23 16.41 8.20 2.93
CA ILE A 23 17.57 7.39 2.58
C ILE A 23 18.13 7.95 1.28
N THR A 24 19.35 8.48 1.33
CA THR A 24 20.02 9.12 0.18
C THR A 24 21.24 8.36 -0.31
N TRP A 25 21.59 7.25 0.34
CA TRP A 25 22.69 6.38 -0.05
C TRP A 25 22.17 5.18 -0.82
N ASP A 26 23.03 4.64 -1.68
CA ASP A 26 22.76 3.43 -2.44
C ASP A 26 23.53 2.28 -1.78
N ASP A 27 22.81 1.33 -1.23
CA ASP A 27 23.32 0.18 -0.50
C ASP A 27 22.38 -1.00 -0.70
N ASP A 28 22.91 -2.14 -1.13
CA ASP A 28 22.14 -3.32 -1.52
C ASP A 28 21.32 -3.89 -0.36
N GLU A 29 21.87 -3.87 0.86
CA GLU A 29 21.17 -4.36 2.05
C GLU A 29 19.97 -3.46 2.39
N THR A 30 20.18 -2.14 2.38
CA THR A 30 19.12 -1.16 2.59
C THR A 30 18.03 -1.28 1.52
N ALA A 31 18.42 -1.40 0.24
CA ALA A 31 17.49 -1.55 -0.87
C ALA A 31 16.69 -2.87 -0.76
N HIS A 32 17.34 -3.97 -0.41
CA HIS A 32 16.68 -5.26 -0.17
C HIS A 32 15.65 -5.15 0.95
N ARG A 33 16.02 -4.59 2.10
CA ARG A 33 15.12 -4.44 3.24
C ARG A 33 13.89 -3.58 2.90
N VAL A 34 14.08 -2.48 2.17
CA VAL A 34 12.96 -1.61 1.80
C VAL A 34 12.06 -2.27 0.74
N ARG A 35 12.64 -2.84 -0.32
CA ARG A 35 11.91 -3.41 -1.45
C ARG A 35 11.23 -4.73 -1.11
N ASP A 36 11.93 -5.62 -0.44
CA ASP A 36 11.54 -7.03 -0.31
C ASP A 36 10.92 -7.35 1.06
N GLU A 37 11.05 -6.46 2.06
CA GLU A 37 10.46 -6.66 3.38
C GLU A 37 9.47 -5.52 3.74
N LEU A 38 9.93 -4.27 3.77
CA LEU A 38 9.15 -3.17 4.31
C LEU A 38 7.88 -2.87 3.48
N ILE A 39 8.05 -2.70 2.16
CA ILE A 39 6.93 -2.39 1.25
C ILE A 39 5.92 -3.55 1.19
N PRO A 40 6.32 -4.81 0.95
CA PRO A 40 5.36 -5.92 0.87
C PRO A 40 4.58 -6.13 2.17
N ASN A 41 5.23 -5.99 3.32
CA ASN A 41 4.55 -6.09 4.62
C ASN A 41 3.52 -4.97 4.81
N ALA A 42 3.86 -3.74 4.42
CA ALA A 42 2.94 -2.60 4.49
C ALA A 42 1.76 -2.77 3.51
N GLU A 43 2.01 -3.25 2.29
CA GLU A 43 0.95 -3.51 1.31
C GLU A 43 -0.04 -4.55 1.82
N GLU A 44 0.44 -5.67 2.37
CA GLU A 44 -0.40 -6.75 2.86
C GLU A 44 -1.24 -6.32 4.08
N ASP A 45 -0.62 -5.68 5.07
CA ASP A 45 -1.32 -5.21 6.27
C ASP A 45 -2.37 -4.14 5.93
N LEU A 46 -2.04 -3.18 5.04
CA LEU A 46 -3.00 -2.17 4.60
C LEU A 46 -4.10 -2.76 3.72
N ARG A 47 -3.81 -3.72 2.82
CA ARG A 47 -4.86 -4.40 2.03
C ARG A 47 -5.89 -5.04 2.95
N PHE A 48 -5.44 -5.76 3.96
CA PHE A 48 -6.29 -6.38 4.95
C PHE A 48 -7.15 -5.34 5.70
N ARG A 49 -6.52 -4.31 6.26
CA ARG A 49 -7.23 -3.30 7.08
C ARG A 49 -8.22 -2.45 6.28
N LEU A 50 -7.86 -2.10 5.05
CA LEU A 50 -8.69 -1.29 4.16
C LEU A 50 -9.79 -2.12 3.50
N GLY A 51 -9.75 -3.45 3.58
CA GLY A 51 -10.71 -4.31 2.90
C GLY A 51 -10.56 -4.28 1.39
N ILE A 52 -9.34 -4.14 0.88
CA ILE A 52 -9.07 -4.20 -0.56
C ILE A 52 -9.19 -5.67 -0.99
N PRO A 53 -10.16 -6.03 -1.87
CA PRO A 53 -10.30 -7.41 -2.29
C PRO A 53 -9.10 -7.84 -3.13
N GLU A 54 -8.68 -9.11 -3.02
CA GLU A 54 -7.63 -9.68 -3.87
C GLU A 54 -7.95 -9.56 -5.37
N ALA A 55 -9.24 -9.62 -5.72
CA ALA A 55 -9.72 -9.46 -7.09
C ALA A 55 -9.65 -8.01 -7.62
N ALA A 56 -9.41 -7.01 -6.77
CA ALA A 56 -9.18 -5.65 -7.24
C ALA A 56 -7.75 -5.49 -7.74
N GLU A 57 -7.60 -5.07 -9.00
CA GLU A 57 -6.34 -4.65 -9.60
C GLU A 57 -5.90 -3.27 -9.06
N PHE A 58 -5.65 -3.21 -7.74
CA PHE A 58 -5.24 -2.00 -7.04
C PHE A 58 -3.75 -2.03 -6.67
N THR A 59 -3.10 -0.87 -6.74
CA THR A 59 -1.70 -0.64 -6.37
C THR A 59 -1.57 0.64 -5.56
N PHE A 60 -0.69 0.64 -4.56
CA PHE A 60 -0.39 1.80 -3.72
C PHE A 60 0.53 2.84 -4.40
N THR A 61 0.88 2.65 -5.66
CA THR A 61 1.77 3.56 -6.43
C THR A 61 1.13 4.89 -6.80
N THR A 62 -0.20 4.93 -6.89
CA THR A 62 -0.94 6.12 -7.35
C THR A 62 -1.12 7.11 -6.21
N PRO A 63 -0.73 8.40 -6.38
CA PRO A 63 -0.92 9.42 -5.35
C PRO A 63 -2.37 9.50 -4.86
N GLY A 64 -2.56 9.46 -3.54
CA GLY A 64 -3.88 9.40 -2.91
C GLY A 64 -3.80 8.95 -1.46
N ALA A 65 -4.96 8.78 -0.82
CA ALA A 65 -5.05 8.41 0.59
C ALA A 65 -4.36 7.07 0.88
N GLU A 66 -4.56 6.06 0.03
CA GLU A 66 -3.91 4.76 0.18
C GLU A 66 -2.39 4.83 0.03
N ASN A 67 -1.87 5.60 -0.94
CA ASN A 67 -0.43 5.81 -1.10
C ASN A 67 0.19 6.56 0.09
N ILE A 68 -0.50 7.57 0.62
CA ILE A 68 -0.09 8.29 1.84
C ILE A 68 -0.01 7.33 3.03
N LEU A 69 -1.00 6.43 3.18
CA LEU A 69 -1.00 5.41 4.23
C LEU A 69 0.21 4.48 4.08
N LEU A 70 0.50 3.99 2.88
CA LEU A 70 1.65 3.11 2.66
C LEU A 70 2.99 3.80 2.97
N GLU A 71 3.23 4.99 2.43
CA GLU A 71 4.48 5.72 2.69
C GLU A 71 4.70 5.96 4.19
N ASN A 72 3.64 6.33 4.92
CA ASN A 72 3.74 6.54 6.36
C ASN A 72 3.87 5.23 7.13
N HIS A 73 3.15 4.16 6.75
CA HIS A 73 3.29 2.85 7.37
C HIS A 73 4.75 2.38 7.30
N CYS A 74 5.36 2.43 6.11
CA CYS A 74 6.79 2.13 5.93
C CYS A 74 7.69 3.02 6.81
N TRP A 75 7.38 4.32 6.90
CA TRP A 75 8.14 5.25 7.73
C TRP A 75 8.09 4.88 9.22
N TYR A 76 6.90 4.66 9.76
CA TYR A 76 6.72 4.30 11.16
C TYR A 76 7.27 2.91 11.48
N ALA A 77 7.10 1.93 10.58
CA ALA A 77 7.69 0.61 10.71
C ALA A 77 9.24 0.66 10.77
N ASN A 78 9.88 1.50 9.95
CA ASN A 78 11.32 1.67 10.00
C ASN A 78 11.83 2.29 11.33
N TYR A 79 10.96 2.96 12.09
CA TYR A 79 11.27 3.54 13.39
C TYR A 79 10.64 2.77 14.57
N ASP A 80 10.17 1.54 14.34
CA ASP A 80 9.52 0.70 15.36
C ASP A 80 8.31 1.37 16.06
N ALA A 81 7.55 2.18 15.32
CA ALA A 81 6.48 3.04 15.84
C ALA A 81 5.12 2.78 15.16
N LEU A 82 4.82 1.52 14.81
CA LEU A 82 3.58 1.19 14.12
C LEU A 82 2.31 1.45 14.95
N GLU A 83 2.40 1.40 16.28
CA GLU A 83 1.26 1.70 17.15
C GLU A 83 0.83 3.17 16.96
N GLU A 84 1.78 4.09 16.96
CA GLU A 84 1.56 5.52 16.73
C GLU A 84 1.04 5.80 15.32
N PHE A 85 1.42 5.01 14.33
CA PHE A 85 0.86 5.13 12.98
C PHE A 85 -0.65 4.89 12.99
N TYR A 86 -1.13 3.83 13.63
CA TYR A 86 -2.55 3.51 13.63
C TYR A 86 -3.37 4.54 14.41
N GLU A 87 -2.79 5.16 15.43
CA GLU A 87 -3.42 6.27 16.13
C GLU A 87 -3.48 7.53 15.25
N ALA A 88 -2.35 7.91 14.63
CA ALA A 88 -2.23 9.13 13.85
C ALA A 88 -3.06 9.11 12.55
N TYR A 89 -3.23 7.93 11.94
CA TYR A 89 -3.90 7.76 10.66
C TYR A 89 -5.25 7.05 10.76
N PHE A 90 -5.80 6.89 11.97
CA PHE A 90 -7.07 6.19 12.21
C PHE A 90 -8.19 6.67 11.27
N ASP A 91 -8.43 7.98 11.23
CA ASP A 91 -9.51 8.55 10.42
C ASP A 91 -9.31 8.29 8.92
N LEU A 92 -8.07 8.37 8.43
CA LEU A 92 -7.74 8.13 7.02
C LEU A 92 -7.91 6.66 6.65
N ILE A 93 -7.55 5.74 7.57
CA ILE A 93 -7.79 4.30 7.41
C ILE A 93 -9.29 4.04 7.30
N GLU A 94 -10.10 4.61 8.18
CA GLU A 94 -11.56 4.45 8.18
C GLU A 94 -12.24 5.08 6.94
N GLU A 95 -11.73 6.20 6.43
CA GLU A 95 -12.18 6.77 5.16
C GLU A 95 -11.89 5.84 3.97
N CYS A 96 -10.66 5.36 3.86
CA CYS A 96 -10.26 4.42 2.82
C CYS A 96 -11.07 3.12 2.90
N ARG A 97 -11.27 2.58 4.10
CA ARG A 97 -12.05 1.36 4.30
C ARG A 97 -13.49 1.52 3.81
N ARG A 98 -14.17 2.60 4.19
CA ARG A 98 -15.54 2.88 3.71
C ARG A 98 -15.61 3.00 2.20
N LYS A 99 -14.62 3.63 1.56
CA LYS A 99 -14.51 3.70 0.10
C LYS A 99 -14.43 2.29 -0.51
N TRP A 100 -13.60 1.40 0.04
CA TRP A 100 -13.43 0.05 -0.45
C TRP A 100 -14.65 -0.84 -0.22
N GLU A 101 -15.35 -0.68 0.91
CA GLU A 101 -16.64 -1.36 1.16
C GLU A 101 -17.68 -1.03 0.08
N VAL A 102 -17.79 0.25 -0.32
CA VAL A 102 -18.70 0.68 -1.39
C VAL A 102 -18.27 0.11 -2.75
N ILE A 103 -16.96 0.11 -3.05
CA ILE A 103 -16.43 -0.46 -4.29
C ILE A 103 -16.71 -1.97 -4.36
N GLN A 104 -16.42 -2.70 -3.28
CA GLN A 104 -16.69 -4.14 -3.18
C GLN A 104 -18.17 -4.44 -3.43
N TYR A 105 -19.07 -3.74 -2.73
CA TYR A 105 -20.51 -3.90 -2.93
C TYR A 105 -20.93 -3.66 -4.40
N ALA A 106 -20.37 -2.62 -5.03
CA ALA A 106 -20.65 -2.32 -6.43
C ALA A 106 -20.11 -3.40 -7.40
N LEU A 107 -18.95 -4.00 -7.10
CA LEU A 107 -18.37 -5.11 -7.86
C LEU A 107 -19.22 -6.38 -7.73
N GLU A 108 -19.63 -6.72 -6.51
CA GLU A 108 -20.51 -7.87 -6.23
C GLU A 108 -21.87 -7.71 -6.93
N LYS A 109 -22.47 -6.52 -6.87
CA LYS A 109 -23.72 -6.21 -7.58
C LYS A 109 -23.59 -6.37 -9.09
N LYS A 110 -22.48 -5.92 -9.68
CA LYS A 110 -22.21 -6.11 -11.12
C LYS A 110 -22.03 -7.59 -11.46
N ALA A 111 -21.33 -8.35 -10.62
CA ALA A 111 -21.10 -9.78 -10.82
C ALA A 111 -22.40 -10.62 -10.72
N GLN A 112 -23.36 -10.19 -9.92
CA GLN A 112 -24.67 -10.86 -9.77
C GLN A 112 -25.61 -10.68 -10.98
N GLY A 113 -25.29 -9.80 -11.94
CA GLY A 113 -26.10 -9.59 -13.16
C GLY A 113 -27.50 -9.00 -12.88
N PRO A 114 -28.31 -8.74 -13.93
CA PRO A 114 -29.66 -8.17 -13.78
C PRO A 114 -30.73 -9.16 -13.29
N ASP A 115 -30.37 -10.36 -12.83
CA ASP A 115 -31.34 -11.39 -12.44
C ASP A 115 -31.80 -11.21 -10.98
N ALA A 116 -32.66 -10.22 -10.77
CA ALA A 116 -33.54 -10.17 -9.61
C ALA A 116 -34.79 -9.32 -9.87
N ARG A 117 -35.49 -9.54 -11.00
CA ARG A 117 -36.94 -9.27 -11.15
C ARG A 117 -37.58 -10.23 -12.13
#